data_AF-A0AA36JNW5-F1
#
_entry.id   AF-A0AA36JNW5-F1
#
_cell.length_a   1.000
_cell.length_b   1.000
_cell.length_c   1.000
_cell.angle_alpha   90.00
_cell.angle_beta   90.00
_cell.angle_gamma   90.00
#
_symmetry.space_group_name_H-M   'P 1'
#
loop_
_entity.id
_entity.type
_entity.pdbx_description
1 polymer ?
#
loop_
_entity_poly.entity_id
_entity_poly.type
_entity_poly.pdbx_seq_one_letter_code
_entity_poly.pdbx_strand_id
1 'polypeptide(L)'
;MEASVTLAGLDGAEIRIRVSGCTLGRELLRLARSQLPQKPGCALRLSLCGVELWPDESLEAQGVQAETGTVISYAYSRVCLLKAWNALKGHARDAEQALEGTTKLCFHNPINSLLGVTLPSTLKSLTFGDEFDQRLQEITLPGSLQNLTFGHDFNQSLQGVTLPGSLLHLTFGEWFCQSLEGVTLPSSLQNLTFGHGWNRSMLGVTLPDSLQILTFGDNFNQRLQGVKLPGSLQSLTFGDDFDQSLQGITLPSSLQRLTFGDNFDQDLLGVTLPESLQSLTFGECFGQCLQGVALPSSLQSISFGHSWNHSLLGVTWPSSLRQPVAPDFRRMVLSELGGSHFAKQLAESDLWPWLEPQHAGSDSARQPTDPDFWRQLQPTPAGSEIARQPAKLDIWPRLRPNLQGITLPSSLQRLTFGDNFDQDLLGVTLPESLQSLTFGECFGQCLQGVALPSSLQSISFGHSWNHSLLGVTWPSSLQSLTFGECFDQSLIGVTLPDSLQSLTFGGGGPTSASTRVRLALSPAHR
;
A
#
# COMPACT_ATOMS: atom_id res chain seq x y z
N MET A 1 -59.59 -23.47 -26.33
CA MET A 1 -60.09 -22.38 -25.48
C MET A 1 -58.88 -21.73 -24.82
N GLU A 2 -58.83 -20.41 -24.68
CA GLU A 2 -57.75 -19.76 -23.92
C GLU A 2 -57.91 -20.13 -22.45
N ALA A 3 -57.05 -21.02 -21.96
CA ALA A 3 -57.05 -21.45 -20.58
C ALA A 3 -56.11 -20.54 -19.78
N SER A 4 -56.45 -20.25 -18.52
CA SER A 4 -55.71 -19.29 -17.71
C SER A 4 -55.67 -19.70 -16.25
N VAL A 5 -54.56 -19.39 -15.59
CA VAL A 5 -54.32 -19.67 -14.19
C VAL A 5 -54.07 -18.34 -13.47
N THR A 6 -54.60 -18.21 -12.26
CA THR A 6 -54.36 -17.05 -11.40
C THR A 6 -53.22 -17.39 -10.44
N LEU A 7 -52.16 -16.59 -10.42
CA LEU A 7 -51.14 -16.65 -9.39
C LEU A 7 -51.47 -15.65 -8.30
N ALA A 8 -51.60 -16.11 -7.05
CA ALA A 8 -51.95 -15.27 -5.91
C ALA A 8 -50.82 -15.26 -4.87
N GLY A 9 -50.41 -14.06 -4.45
CA GLY A 9 -49.40 -13.83 -3.44
C GLY A 9 -50.00 -13.70 -2.04
N LEU A 10 -49.19 -13.95 -1.02
CA LEU A 10 -49.57 -13.70 0.38
C LEU A 10 -49.75 -12.20 0.70
N ASP A 11 -49.29 -11.33 -0.19
CA ASP A 11 -49.49 -9.87 -0.16
C ASP A 11 -50.83 -9.44 -0.78
N GLY A 12 -51.66 -10.39 -1.24
CA GLY A 12 -52.94 -10.13 -1.89
C GLY A 12 -52.81 -9.69 -3.36
N ALA A 13 -51.59 -9.68 -3.92
CA ALA A 13 -51.40 -9.42 -5.34
C ALA A 13 -51.77 -10.66 -6.18
N GLU A 14 -52.47 -10.43 -7.28
CA GLU A 14 -52.91 -11.48 -8.20
C GLU A 14 -52.49 -11.14 -9.63
N ILE A 15 -51.96 -12.13 -10.34
CA ILE A 15 -51.69 -12.03 -11.79
C ILE A 15 -52.33 -13.20 -12.52
N ARG A 16 -52.84 -12.96 -13.74
CA ARG A 16 -53.39 -14.02 -14.59
C ARG A 16 -52.44 -14.33 -15.72
N ILE A 17 -52.10 -15.61 -15.84
CA ILE A 17 -51.21 -16.11 -16.89
C ILE A 17 -51.99 -17.04 -17.80
N ARG A 18 -51.90 -16.79 -19.11
CA ARG A 18 -52.45 -17.67 -20.13
C ARG A 18 -51.54 -18.88 -20.28
N VAL A 19 -52.13 -20.07 -20.16
CA VAL A 19 -51.41 -21.35 -20.24
C VAL A 19 -52.28 -22.38 -20.95
N SER A 20 -51.66 -23.44 -21.48
CA SER A 20 -52.35 -24.65 -21.92
C SER A 20 -52.23 -25.76 -20.87
N GLY A 21 -53.07 -26.79 -20.92
CA GLY A 21 -52.95 -27.97 -20.04
C GLY A 21 -51.59 -28.69 -20.17
N CYS A 22 -50.97 -28.59 -21.35
CA CYS A 22 -49.66 -29.16 -21.65
C CYS A 22 -48.47 -28.31 -21.17
N THR A 23 -48.71 -27.11 -20.63
CA THR A 23 -47.64 -26.22 -20.14
C THR A 23 -46.89 -26.93 -19.01
N LEU A 24 -45.57 -26.89 -19.00
CA LEU A 24 -44.78 -27.48 -17.92
C LEU A 24 -44.70 -26.53 -16.71
N GLY A 25 -44.48 -27.08 -15.51
CA GLY A 25 -44.24 -26.26 -14.32
C GLY A 25 -43.10 -25.24 -14.50
N ARG A 26 -42.01 -25.62 -15.19
CA ARG A 26 -40.89 -24.73 -15.54
C ARG A 26 -41.29 -23.57 -16.45
N GLU A 27 -42.23 -23.81 -17.37
CA GLU A 27 -42.71 -22.79 -18.31
C GLU A 27 -43.63 -21.80 -17.59
N LEU A 28 -44.53 -22.29 -16.73
CA LEU A 28 -45.35 -21.44 -15.89
C LEU A 28 -44.48 -20.56 -14.98
N LEU A 29 -43.42 -21.13 -14.37
CA LEU A 29 -42.49 -20.35 -13.56
C LEU A 29 -41.77 -19.27 -14.38
N ARG A 30 -41.34 -19.58 -15.61
CA ARG A 30 -40.74 -18.60 -16.53
C ARG A 30 -41.73 -17.48 -16.89
N LEU A 31 -42.99 -17.80 -17.15
CA LEU A 31 -44.05 -16.81 -17.39
C LEU A 31 -44.31 -15.95 -16.15
N ALA A 32 -44.36 -16.56 -14.96
CA ALA A 32 -44.54 -15.86 -13.70
C ALA A 32 -43.43 -14.85 -13.45
N ARG A 33 -42.17 -15.23 -13.68
CA ARG A 33 -40.99 -14.36 -13.55
C ARG A 33 -41.02 -13.14 -14.49
N SER A 34 -41.69 -13.25 -15.64
CA SER A 34 -41.81 -12.11 -16.57
C SER A 34 -42.81 -11.06 -16.10
N GLN A 35 -43.69 -11.40 -15.15
CA GLN A 35 -44.76 -10.53 -14.66
C GLN A 35 -44.63 -10.16 -13.17
N LEU A 36 -43.90 -10.96 -12.38
CA LEU A 36 -43.66 -10.72 -10.96
C LEU A 36 -42.30 -10.08 -10.70
N PRO A 37 -42.17 -9.24 -9.65
CA PRO A 37 -40.93 -8.56 -9.34
C PRO A 37 -39.85 -9.55 -8.85
N GLN A 38 -38.67 -9.52 -9.44
CA GLN A 38 -37.54 -10.30 -8.92
C GLN A 38 -37.09 -9.74 -7.56
N LYS A 39 -36.94 -10.63 -6.57
CA LYS A 39 -36.46 -10.27 -5.22
C LYS A 39 -35.02 -10.79 -5.03
N PRO A 40 -34.02 -9.89 -4.90
CA PRO A 40 -32.65 -10.29 -4.60
C PRO A 40 -32.58 -11.17 -3.34
N GLY A 41 -31.86 -12.29 -3.42
CA GLY A 41 -31.73 -13.25 -2.32
C GLY A 41 -32.90 -14.22 -2.16
N CYS A 42 -33.92 -14.15 -3.01
CA CYS A 42 -35.09 -15.03 -2.96
C CYS A 42 -35.40 -15.66 -4.33
N ALA A 43 -35.79 -16.93 -4.31
CA ALA A 43 -36.35 -17.64 -5.45
C ALA A 43 -37.88 -17.64 -5.39
N LEU A 44 -38.53 -17.45 -6.53
CA LEU A 44 -39.96 -17.59 -6.68
C LEU A 44 -40.35 -19.07 -6.59
N ARG A 45 -41.35 -19.37 -5.77
CA ARG A 45 -41.91 -20.71 -5.60
C ARG A 45 -43.38 -20.66 -5.93
N LEU A 46 -43.84 -21.62 -6.74
CA LEU A 46 -45.24 -21.80 -7.08
C LEU A 46 -45.74 -23.07 -6.41
N SER A 47 -46.89 -22.97 -5.73
CA SER A 47 -47.50 -24.11 -5.06
C SER A 47 -49.00 -24.19 -5.33
N LEU A 48 -49.47 -25.41 -5.52
CA LEU A 48 -50.88 -25.75 -5.62
C LEU A 48 -51.28 -26.50 -4.35
N CYS A 49 -52.25 -25.97 -3.59
CA CYS A 49 -52.73 -26.58 -2.34
C CYS A 49 -51.61 -26.91 -1.33
N GLY A 50 -50.54 -26.10 -1.29
CA GLY A 50 -49.40 -26.30 -0.39
C GLY A 50 -48.31 -27.25 -0.90
N VAL A 51 -48.48 -27.83 -2.09
CA VAL A 51 -47.46 -28.67 -2.75
C VAL A 51 -46.74 -27.84 -3.83
N GLU A 52 -45.41 -27.82 -3.80
CA GLU A 52 -44.60 -27.12 -4.82
C GLU A 52 -44.76 -27.81 -6.17
N LEU A 53 -44.92 -27.01 -7.23
CA LEU A 53 -45.06 -27.54 -8.59
C LEU A 53 -43.73 -28.16 -9.06
N TRP A 54 -43.83 -29.33 -9.67
CA TRP A 54 -42.73 -30.02 -10.31
C TRP A 54 -42.37 -29.32 -11.63
N PRO A 55 -41.10 -28.96 -11.87
CA PRO A 55 -40.68 -28.26 -13.07
C PRO A 55 -40.95 -29.02 -14.37
N ASP A 56 -40.80 -30.35 -14.34
CA ASP A 56 -40.83 -31.24 -15.51
C ASP A 56 -42.17 -31.90 -15.80
N GLU A 57 -43.17 -31.69 -14.95
CA GLU A 57 -44.50 -32.24 -15.18
C GLU A 57 -45.43 -31.18 -15.79
N SER A 58 -46.35 -31.62 -16.64
CA SER A 58 -47.41 -30.75 -17.17
C SER A 58 -48.31 -30.27 -16.05
N LEU A 59 -48.84 -29.05 -16.17
CA LEU A 59 -49.80 -28.48 -15.23
C LEU A 59 -51.02 -29.39 -15.02
N GLU A 60 -51.55 -30.01 -16.09
CA GLU A 60 -52.68 -30.94 -16.01
C GLU A 60 -52.37 -32.19 -15.16
N ALA A 61 -51.20 -32.82 -15.36
CA ALA A 61 -50.76 -33.96 -14.55
C ALA A 61 -50.58 -33.61 -13.07
N GLN A 62 -50.30 -32.35 -12.76
CA GLN A 62 -50.18 -31.81 -11.40
C GLN A 62 -51.52 -31.34 -10.82
N GLY A 63 -52.64 -31.57 -11.50
CA GLY A 63 -53.98 -31.22 -11.05
C GLY A 63 -54.40 -29.77 -11.30
N VAL A 64 -53.64 -29.00 -12.11
CA VAL A 64 -54.02 -27.65 -12.51
C VAL A 64 -54.98 -27.73 -13.69
N GLN A 65 -56.24 -27.40 -13.43
CA GLN A 65 -57.26 -27.30 -14.48
C GLN A 65 -57.31 -25.87 -15.00
N ALA A 66 -56.68 -25.64 -16.15
CA ALA A 66 -56.54 -24.30 -16.72
C ALA A 66 -57.89 -23.71 -17.21
N GLU A 67 -58.93 -24.54 -17.39
CA GLU A 67 -60.27 -24.10 -17.81
C GLU A 67 -61.16 -23.62 -16.64
N THR A 68 -60.81 -23.96 -15.38
CA THR A 68 -61.65 -23.71 -14.20
C THR A 68 -61.20 -22.51 -13.36
N GLY A 69 -60.18 -21.76 -13.80
CA GLY A 69 -59.66 -20.61 -13.06
C GLY A 69 -58.88 -21.02 -11.81
N THR A 70 -58.10 -22.10 -11.88
CA THR A 70 -57.24 -22.58 -10.80
C THR A 70 -56.38 -21.45 -10.23
N VAL A 71 -56.33 -21.34 -8.89
CA VAL A 71 -55.45 -20.41 -8.17
C VAL A 71 -54.21 -21.15 -7.69
N ILE A 72 -53.05 -20.68 -8.10
CA ILE A 72 -51.74 -21.17 -7.65
C ILE A 72 -51.15 -20.12 -6.73
N SER A 73 -50.73 -20.52 -5.54
CA SER A 73 -50.07 -19.61 -4.61
C SER A 73 -48.63 -19.38 -5.05
N TYR A 74 -48.16 -18.14 -4.98
CA TYR A 74 -46.74 -17.85 -5.12
C TYR A 74 -46.14 -17.28 -3.83
N ALA A 75 -44.89 -17.65 -3.56
CA ALA A 75 -44.13 -17.12 -2.44
C ALA A 75 -42.66 -16.92 -2.83
N TYR A 76 -42.00 -16.01 -2.11
CA TYR A 76 -40.55 -15.82 -2.22
C TYR A 76 -39.88 -16.55 -1.06
N SER A 77 -39.03 -17.51 -1.38
CA SER A 77 -38.24 -18.27 -0.41
C SER A 77 -36.77 -17.90 -0.56
N ARG A 78 -35.98 -17.94 0.52
CA ARG A 78 -34.53 -17.71 0.42
C ARG A 78 -33.90 -18.73 -0.53
N VAL A 79 -32.89 -18.29 -1.29
CA VAL A 79 -32.14 -19.19 -2.17
C VAL A 79 -31.55 -20.35 -1.36
N CYS A 80 -31.77 -21.58 -1.84
CA CYS A 80 -31.15 -22.76 -1.26
C CYS A 80 -29.72 -22.90 -1.79
N LEU A 81 -28.74 -22.44 -1.00
CA LEU A 81 -27.33 -22.44 -1.38
C LEU A 81 -26.81 -23.83 -1.77
N LEU A 82 -27.30 -24.90 -1.12
CA LEU A 82 -26.91 -26.27 -1.46
C LEU A 82 -27.40 -26.68 -2.85
N LYS A 83 -28.65 -26.33 -3.22
CA LYS A 83 -29.18 -26.58 -4.57
C LYS A 83 -28.40 -25.76 -5.60
N ALA A 84 -28.14 -24.49 -5.31
CA ALA A 84 -27.34 -23.60 -6.16
C ALA A 84 -25.92 -24.16 -6.40
N TRP A 85 -25.25 -24.64 -5.35
CA TRP A 85 -23.93 -25.26 -5.45
C TRP A 85 -23.94 -26.55 -6.27
N ASN A 86 -24.91 -27.44 -6.03
CA ASN A 86 -25.04 -28.68 -6.78
C ASN A 86 -25.31 -28.40 -8.27
N ALA A 87 -26.08 -27.36 -8.58
CA ALA A 87 -26.29 -26.89 -9.95
C ALA A 87 -25.01 -26.43 -10.61
N LEU A 88 -24.18 -25.64 -9.92
CA LEU A 88 -22.90 -25.16 -10.45
C LEU A 88 -21.89 -26.30 -10.68
N LYS A 89 -21.96 -27.37 -9.88
CA LYS A 89 -21.17 -28.60 -10.11
C LYS A 89 -21.75 -29.54 -11.18
N GLY A 90 -22.81 -29.15 -11.91
CA GLY A 90 -23.44 -30.02 -12.91
C GLY A 90 -24.23 -31.20 -12.34
N HIS A 91 -24.53 -31.22 -11.05
CA HIS A 91 -25.28 -32.30 -10.38
C HIS A 91 -26.80 -32.03 -10.32
N ALA A 92 -27.27 -30.84 -10.72
CA ALA A 92 -28.70 -30.52 -10.72
C ALA A 92 -29.28 -30.51 -12.13
N ARG A 93 -30.44 -31.16 -12.31
CA ARG A 93 -31.22 -31.11 -13.57
C ARG A 93 -31.78 -29.71 -13.87
N ASP A 94 -31.96 -28.87 -12.84
CA ASP A 94 -32.60 -27.55 -12.92
C ASP A 94 -31.70 -26.40 -12.45
N ALA A 95 -30.53 -26.27 -13.07
CA ALA A 95 -29.54 -25.26 -12.67
C ALA A 95 -30.09 -23.82 -12.70
N GLU A 96 -30.95 -23.50 -13.68
CA GLU A 96 -31.59 -22.19 -13.81
C GLU A 96 -32.46 -21.83 -12.59
N GLN A 97 -33.23 -22.79 -12.05
CA GLN A 97 -34.07 -22.56 -10.86
C GLN A 97 -33.27 -22.58 -9.57
N ALA A 98 -32.21 -23.38 -9.51
CA ALA A 98 -31.37 -23.48 -8.33
C ALA A 98 -30.61 -22.18 -8.04
N LEU A 99 -30.22 -21.46 -9.08
CA LEU A 99 -29.50 -20.18 -8.98
C LEU A 99 -30.42 -18.96 -8.86
N GLU A 100 -31.73 -19.14 -9.00
CA GLU A 100 -32.69 -18.03 -8.98
C GLU A 100 -32.55 -17.19 -7.69
N GLY A 101 -32.56 -15.86 -7.85
CA GLY A 101 -32.42 -14.93 -6.74
C GLY A 101 -31.00 -14.78 -6.22
N THR A 102 -30.03 -15.55 -6.71
CA THR A 102 -28.64 -15.41 -6.29
C THR A 102 -28.08 -14.08 -6.77
N THR A 103 -27.45 -13.35 -5.85
CA THR A 103 -26.90 -12.01 -6.10
C THR A 103 -25.38 -12.00 -6.13
N LYS A 104 -24.72 -12.99 -5.52
CA LYS A 104 -23.27 -13.10 -5.47
C LYS A 104 -22.84 -14.56 -5.63
N LEU A 105 -21.89 -14.80 -6.52
CA LEU A 105 -21.22 -16.08 -6.72
C LEU A 105 -19.72 -15.87 -6.57
N CYS A 106 -19.09 -16.62 -5.66
CA CYS A 106 -17.64 -16.61 -5.47
C CYS A 106 -17.13 -18.05 -5.47
N PHE A 107 -16.22 -18.34 -6.38
CA PHE A 107 -15.56 -19.64 -6.50
C PHE A 107 -14.15 -19.54 -5.90
N HIS A 108 -13.75 -20.54 -5.13
CA HIS A 108 -12.39 -20.66 -4.55
C HIS A 108 -11.72 -21.97 -5.00
N ASN A 109 -12.09 -22.50 -6.19
CA ASN A 109 -11.85 -23.87 -6.73
C ASN A 109 -12.84 -24.91 -6.14
N PRO A 110 -13.57 -25.70 -6.96
CA PRO A 110 -13.11 -26.44 -8.16
C PRO A 110 -13.96 -26.18 -9.43
N ILE A 111 -14.66 -25.05 -9.51
CA ILE A 111 -15.54 -24.77 -10.66
C ILE A 111 -14.70 -24.13 -11.75
N ASN A 112 -14.11 -24.98 -12.58
CA ASN A 112 -13.19 -24.55 -13.61
C ASN A 112 -13.93 -24.19 -14.91
N SER A 113 -15.25 -24.46 -15.00
CA SER A 113 -16.10 -24.12 -16.15
C SER A 113 -17.49 -23.64 -15.73
N LEU A 114 -18.01 -22.63 -16.43
CA LEU A 114 -19.43 -22.23 -16.39
C LEU A 114 -20.15 -22.56 -17.71
N LEU A 115 -19.56 -23.40 -18.57
CA LEU A 115 -20.16 -23.76 -19.85
C LEU A 115 -21.52 -24.44 -19.63
N GLY A 116 -22.57 -23.94 -20.30
CA GLY A 116 -23.92 -24.46 -20.16
C GLY A 116 -24.66 -24.04 -18.87
N VAL A 117 -24.02 -23.25 -18.00
CA VAL A 117 -24.66 -22.67 -16.82
C VAL A 117 -25.31 -21.34 -17.19
N THR A 118 -26.64 -21.24 -17.05
CA THR A 118 -27.34 -19.95 -17.17
C THR A 118 -27.23 -19.19 -15.86
N LEU A 119 -26.49 -18.07 -15.87
CA LEU A 119 -26.34 -17.21 -14.71
C LEU A 119 -27.67 -16.47 -14.41
N PRO A 120 -28.04 -16.29 -13.14
CA PRO A 120 -29.32 -15.67 -12.78
C PRO A 120 -29.31 -14.17 -13.09
N SER A 121 -30.43 -13.65 -13.57
CA SER A 121 -30.58 -12.21 -13.89
C SER A 121 -30.47 -11.29 -12.68
N THR A 122 -30.50 -11.82 -11.45
CA THR A 122 -30.30 -11.07 -10.20
C THR A 122 -28.82 -10.95 -9.80
N LEU A 123 -27.89 -11.60 -10.50
CA LEU A 123 -26.48 -11.67 -10.11
C LEU A 123 -25.81 -10.29 -10.22
N LYS A 124 -25.31 -9.78 -9.09
CA LYS A 124 -24.60 -8.51 -8.98
C LYS A 124 -23.09 -8.66 -8.88
N SER A 125 -22.59 -9.79 -8.40
CA SER A 125 -21.16 -10.03 -8.22
C SER A 125 -20.80 -11.46 -8.62
N LEU A 126 -19.76 -11.57 -9.45
CA LEU A 126 -19.19 -12.83 -9.89
C LEU A 126 -17.68 -12.79 -9.67
N THR A 127 -17.18 -13.71 -8.85
CA THR A 127 -15.75 -13.93 -8.61
C THR A 127 -15.41 -15.35 -9.05
N PHE A 128 -14.55 -15.46 -10.05
CA PHE A 128 -13.98 -16.72 -10.49
C PHE A 128 -12.91 -17.21 -9.52
N GLY A 129 -12.74 -18.53 -9.45
CA GLY A 129 -11.71 -19.16 -8.63
C GLY A 129 -10.35 -19.09 -9.30
N ASP A 130 -9.31 -19.39 -8.53
CA ASP A 130 -7.91 -19.21 -8.93
C ASP A 130 -7.55 -19.97 -10.20
N GLU A 131 -8.09 -21.17 -10.40
CA GLU A 131 -7.81 -22.04 -11.57
C GLU A 131 -8.65 -21.70 -12.83
N PHE A 132 -9.50 -20.67 -12.79
CA PHE A 132 -10.37 -20.36 -13.92
C PHE A 132 -9.60 -19.67 -15.05
N ASP A 133 -9.38 -20.38 -16.16
CA ASP A 133 -8.74 -19.84 -17.38
C ASP A 133 -9.55 -20.16 -18.66
N GLN A 134 -10.88 -20.10 -18.58
CA GLN A 134 -11.75 -20.35 -19.74
C GLN A 134 -12.15 -19.08 -20.48
N ARG A 135 -12.38 -19.22 -21.80
CA ARG A 135 -12.84 -18.12 -22.65
C ARG A 135 -14.24 -17.68 -22.26
N LEU A 136 -14.44 -16.37 -22.10
CA LEU A 136 -15.74 -15.82 -21.72
C LEU A 136 -16.71 -15.67 -22.89
N GLN A 137 -16.29 -15.82 -24.15
CA GLN A 137 -17.21 -15.72 -25.29
C GLN A 137 -18.36 -16.74 -25.20
N GLU A 138 -18.15 -17.86 -24.50
CA GLU A 138 -19.13 -18.94 -24.32
C GLU A 138 -20.02 -18.73 -23.08
N ILE A 139 -19.77 -17.68 -22.28
CA ILE A 139 -20.49 -17.40 -21.03
C ILE A 139 -21.35 -16.14 -21.21
N THR A 140 -22.67 -16.30 -21.05
CA THR A 140 -23.58 -15.14 -21.06
C THR A 140 -23.57 -14.47 -19.69
N LEU A 141 -22.90 -13.32 -19.59
CA LEU A 141 -22.88 -12.51 -18.38
C LEU A 141 -24.23 -11.78 -18.21
N PRO A 142 -24.85 -11.82 -17.01
CA PRO A 142 -26.16 -11.23 -16.80
C PRO A 142 -26.09 -9.69 -16.82
N GLY A 143 -27.09 -9.05 -17.44
CA GLY A 143 -27.16 -7.60 -17.60
C GLY A 143 -27.31 -6.79 -16.30
N SER A 144 -27.39 -7.45 -15.14
CA SER A 144 -27.44 -6.80 -13.83
C SER A 144 -26.11 -6.84 -13.07
N LEU A 145 -25.10 -7.52 -13.64
CA LEU A 145 -23.79 -7.74 -13.03
C LEU A 145 -23.05 -6.41 -12.85
N GLN A 146 -22.56 -6.17 -11.64
CA GLN A 146 -21.86 -4.93 -11.25
C GLN A 146 -20.39 -5.18 -10.92
N ASN A 147 -20.04 -6.39 -10.46
CA ASN A 147 -18.68 -6.75 -10.08
C ASN A 147 -18.26 -8.03 -10.81
N LEU A 148 -17.12 -7.98 -11.49
CA LEU A 148 -16.50 -9.12 -12.15
C LEU A 148 -15.04 -9.21 -11.72
N THR A 149 -14.69 -10.31 -11.04
CA THR A 149 -13.35 -10.57 -10.55
C THR A 149 -12.87 -11.91 -11.09
N PHE A 150 -11.69 -11.91 -11.69
CA PHE A 150 -11.01 -13.13 -12.13
C PHE A 150 -10.06 -13.64 -11.06
N GLY A 151 -9.94 -14.96 -10.97
CA GLY A 151 -8.95 -15.61 -10.11
C GLY A 151 -7.56 -15.58 -10.73
N HIS A 152 -6.58 -15.98 -9.92
CA HIS A 152 -5.14 -15.93 -10.19
C HIS A 152 -4.72 -16.31 -11.62
N ASP A 153 -5.15 -17.48 -12.14
CA ASP A 153 -4.65 -18.06 -13.40
C ASP A 153 -5.30 -17.50 -14.67
N PHE A 154 -6.35 -16.67 -14.56
CA PHE A 154 -7.09 -16.20 -15.73
C PHE A 154 -6.21 -15.38 -16.68
N ASN A 155 -6.06 -15.86 -17.91
CA ASN A 155 -5.23 -15.23 -18.94
C ASN A 155 -5.83 -15.33 -20.35
N GLN A 156 -7.17 -15.39 -20.47
CA GLN A 156 -7.86 -15.36 -21.75
C GLN A 156 -8.16 -13.94 -22.24
N SER A 157 -8.11 -13.73 -23.56
CA SER A 157 -8.45 -12.44 -24.18
C SER A 157 -9.93 -12.11 -24.02
N LEU A 158 -10.23 -10.83 -23.76
CA LEU A 158 -11.60 -10.28 -23.74
C LEU A 158 -12.07 -9.80 -25.12
N GLN A 159 -11.29 -9.98 -26.18
CA GLN A 159 -11.70 -9.55 -27.52
C GLN A 159 -12.98 -10.27 -27.95
N GLY A 160 -13.99 -9.51 -28.36
CA GLY A 160 -15.30 -10.05 -28.75
C GLY A 160 -16.19 -10.50 -27.58
N VAL A 161 -15.78 -10.30 -26.33
CA VAL A 161 -16.62 -10.54 -25.15
C VAL A 161 -17.52 -9.33 -24.91
N THR A 162 -18.83 -9.58 -24.82
CA THR A 162 -19.81 -8.54 -24.46
C THR A 162 -19.88 -8.39 -22.94
N LEU A 163 -19.22 -7.38 -22.39
CA LEU A 163 -19.32 -7.04 -20.98
C LEU A 163 -20.68 -6.36 -20.68
N PRO A 164 -21.34 -6.67 -19.54
CA PRO A 164 -22.61 -6.05 -19.18
C PRO A 164 -22.51 -4.53 -19.02
N GLY A 165 -23.46 -3.78 -19.59
CA GLY A 165 -23.53 -2.32 -19.47
C GLY A 165 -23.82 -1.79 -18.06
N SER A 166 -24.04 -2.67 -17.07
CA SER A 166 -24.18 -2.34 -15.65
C SER A 166 -22.90 -2.55 -14.84
N LEU A 167 -21.82 -3.04 -15.47
CA LEU A 167 -20.60 -3.41 -14.77
C LEU A 167 -19.89 -2.16 -14.24
N LEU A 168 -19.62 -2.15 -12.93
CA LEU A 168 -19.00 -1.03 -12.21
C LEU A 168 -17.55 -1.35 -11.86
N HIS A 169 -17.23 -2.61 -11.56
CA HIS A 169 -15.91 -3.04 -11.12
C HIS A 169 -15.43 -4.24 -11.92
N LEU A 170 -14.23 -4.13 -12.49
CA LEU A 170 -13.53 -5.18 -13.21
C LEU A 170 -12.13 -5.38 -12.62
N THR A 171 -11.86 -6.59 -12.13
CA THR A 171 -10.58 -6.95 -11.52
C THR A 171 -10.02 -8.20 -12.19
N PHE A 172 -8.81 -8.10 -12.73
CA PHE A 172 -8.09 -9.22 -13.32
C PHE A 172 -7.26 -9.98 -12.28
N GLY A 173 -7.04 -11.26 -12.56
CA GLY A 173 -6.17 -12.13 -11.76
C GLY A 173 -4.69 -11.89 -12.00
N GLU A 174 -3.87 -12.45 -11.12
CA GLU A 174 -2.42 -12.25 -11.06
C GLU A 174 -1.70 -12.48 -12.39
N TRP A 175 -2.06 -13.53 -13.14
CA TRP A 175 -1.36 -13.93 -14.38
C TRP A 175 -1.93 -13.34 -15.66
N PHE A 176 -2.92 -12.44 -15.56
CA PHE A 176 -3.52 -11.82 -16.72
C PHE A 176 -2.49 -10.96 -17.49
N CYS A 177 -2.15 -11.35 -18.71
CA CYS A 177 -1.16 -10.65 -19.55
C CYS A 177 -1.66 -10.36 -20.98
N GLN A 178 -2.99 -10.35 -21.18
CA GLN A 178 -3.62 -10.03 -22.46
C GLN A 178 -3.77 -8.52 -22.69
N SER A 179 -3.77 -8.12 -23.96
CA SER A 179 -4.07 -6.74 -24.36
C SER A 179 -5.55 -6.43 -24.22
N LEU A 180 -5.88 -5.18 -23.90
CA LEU A 180 -7.25 -4.64 -23.97
C LEU A 180 -7.51 -3.81 -25.24
N GLU A 181 -6.57 -3.79 -26.19
CA GLU A 181 -6.79 -3.14 -27.48
C GLU A 181 -7.97 -3.77 -28.21
N GLY A 182 -8.92 -2.95 -28.65
CA GLY A 182 -10.16 -3.42 -29.30
C GLY A 182 -11.20 -4.04 -28.38
N VAL A 183 -10.96 -4.10 -27.05
CA VAL A 183 -11.97 -4.52 -26.07
C VAL A 183 -12.90 -3.35 -25.76
N THR A 184 -14.21 -3.58 -25.83
CA THR A 184 -15.21 -2.57 -25.47
C THR A 184 -15.49 -2.64 -23.97
N LEU A 185 -14.91 -1.71 -23.21
CA LEU A 185 -15.22 -1.55 -21.78
C LEU A 185 -16.59 -0.89 -21.62
N PRO A 186 -17.41 -1.31 -20.64
CA PRO A 186 -18.75 -0.77 -20.45
C PRO A 186 -18.69 0.68 -19.95
N SER A 187 -19.61 1.52 -20.45
CA SER A 187 -19.68 2.95 -20.13
C SER A 187 -20.06 3.27 -18.67
N SER A 188 -20.40 2.24 -17.88
CA SER A 188 -20.68 2.35 -16.44
C SER A 188 -19.47 2.02 -15.57
N LEU A 189 -18.36 1.55 -16.15
CA LEU A 189 -17.22 1.05 -15.40
C LEU A 189 -16.57 2.17 -14.59
N GLN A 190 -16.45 1.98 -13.29
CA GLN A 190 -15.87 2.93 -12.35
C GLN A 190 -14.49 2.50 -11.88
N ASN A 191 -14.25 1.20 -11.73
CA ASN A 191 -12.97 0.66 -11.27
C ASN A 191 -12.42 -0.39 -12.22
N LEU A 192 -11.16 -0.22 -12.59
CA LEU A 192 -10.39 -1.18 -13.37
C LEU A 192 -9.09 -1.50 -12.63
N THR A 193 -8.90 -2.77 -12.29
CA THR A 193 -7.72 -3.27 -11.59
C THR A 193 -7.08 -4.39 -12.40
N PHE A 194 -5.81 -4.22 -12.74
CA PHE A 194 -4.99 -5.26 -13.38
C PHE A 194 -4.29 -6.12 -12.33
N GLY A 195 -4.00 -7.38 -12.68
CA GLY A 195 -3.20 -8.27 -11.83
C GLY A 195 -1.70 -8.05 -12.00
N HIS A 196 -0.93 -8.64 -11.09
CA HIS A 196 0.53 -8.50 -10.96
C HIS A 196 1.30 -8.65 -12.28
N GLY A 197 0.97 -9.65 -13.09
CA GLY A 197 1.68 -9.99 -14.33
C GLY A 197 1.38 -9.09 -15.53
N TRP A 198 0.47 -8.12 -15.41
CA TRP A 198 0.02 -7.33 -16.54
C TRP A 198 1.03 -6.23 -16.92
N ASN A 199 1.71 -6.40 -18.04
CA ASN A 199 2.69 -5.43 -18.56
C ASN A 199 2.48 -5.19 -20.07
N ARG A 200 1.33 -4.60 -20.44
CA ARG A 200 0.97 -4.29 -21.84
C ARG A 200 0.72 -2.81 -22.03
N SER A 201 0.90 -2.33 -23.25
CA SER A 201 0.66 -0.92 -23.56
C SER A 201 -0.83 -0.58 -23.42
N MET A 202 -1.12 0.59 -22.88
CA MET A 202 -2.47 1.18 -22.86
C MET A 202 -2.79 1.97 -24.13
N LEU A 203 -1.84 2.10 -25.07
CA LEU A 203 -2.07 2.79 -26.33
C LEU A 203 -3.15 2.07 -27.15
N GLY A 204 -4.15 2.81 -27.63
CA GLY A 204 -5.28 2.23 -28.37
C GLY A 204 -6.40 1.65 -27.49
N VAL A 205 -6.20 1.55 -26.17
CA VAL A 205 -7.26 1.17 -25.23
C VAL A 205 -8.20 2.35 -24.99
N THR A 206 -9.50 2.14 -25.19
CA THR A 206 -10.52 3.17 -24.92
C THR A 206 -11.04 2.99 -23.50
N LEU A 207 -10.60 3.85 -22.58
CA LEU A 207 -11.11 3.91 -21.22
C LEU A 207 -12.47 4.64 -21.18
N PRO A 208 -13.45 4.15 -20.41
CA PRO A 208 -14.77 4.78 -20.33
C PRO A 208 -14.74 6.08 -19.53
N ASP A 209 -15.55 7.06 -19.94
CA ASP A 209 -15.67 8.38 -19.29
C ASP A 209 -16.19 8.34 -17.85
N SER A 210 -16.66 7.19 -17.38
CA SER A 210 -17.11 6.97 -16.00
C SER A 210 -16.00 6.47 -15.07
N LEU A 211 -14.82 6.11 -15.59
CA LEU A 211 -13.77 5.45 -14.82
C LEU A 211 -13.19 6.41 -13.76
N GLN A 212 -13.23 5.98 -12.50
CA GLN A 212 -12.78 6.76 -11.34
C GLN A 212 -11.47 6.20 -10.76
N ILE A 213 -11.27 4.88 -10.83
CA ILE A 213 -10.10 4.21 -10.25
C ILE A 213 -9.45 3.33 -11.30
N LEU A 214 -8.15 3.56 -11.52
CA LEU A 214 -7.28 2.75 -12.35
C LEU A 214 -6.09 2.27 -11.52
N THR A 215 -5.95 0.96 -11.40
CA THR A 215 -4.86 0.33 -10.66
C THR A 215 -4.13 -0.64 -11.57
N PHE A 216 -2.84 -0.39 -11.80
CA PHE A 216 -1.95 -1.32 -12.47
C PHE A 216 -1.36 -2.31 -11.47
N GLY A 217 -1.03 -3.52 -11.94
CA GLY A 217 -0.34 -4.53 -11.14
C GLY A 217 1.18 -4.34 -11.14
N ASP A 218 1.84 -5.13 -10.32
CA ASP A 218 3.24 -4.94 -9.91
C ASP A 218 4.23 -4.88 -11.08
N ASN A 219 4.08 -5.73 -12.10
CA ASN A 219 5.01 -5.76 -13.24
C ASN A 219 4.76 -4.67 -14.31
N PHE A 220 3.79 -3.79 -14.13
CA PHE A 220 3.44 -2.80 -15.15
C PHE A 220 4.54 -1.73 -15.27
N ASN A 221 5.25 -1.72 -16.41
CA ASN A 221 6.32 -0.74 -16.66
C ASN A 221 6.27 -0.22 -18.11
N GLN A 222 5.09 0.15 -18.60
CA GLN A 222 4.89 0.72 -19.94
C GLN A 222 4.69 2.24 -19.90
N ARG A 223 5.15 2.92 -20.95
CA ARG A 223 4.94 4.37 -21.11
C ARG A 223 3.46 4.68 -21.34
N LEU A 224 2.99 5.78 -20.77
CA LEU A 224 1.63 6.28 -20.95
C LEU A 224 1.50 7.35 -22.06
N GLN A 225 2.56 7.60 -22.84
CA GLN A 225 2.55 8.62 -23.88
C GLN A 225 1.46 8.32 -24.93
N GLY A 226 0.56 9.28 -25.15
CA GLY A 226 -0.57 9.15 -26.07
C GLY A 226 -1.79 8.40 -25.51
N VAL A 227 -1.71 7.90 -24.27
CA VAL A 227 -2.86 7.28 -23.59
C VAL A 227 -3.83 8.38 -23.14
N LYS A 228 -5.11 8.21 -23.44
CA LYS A 228 -6.17 9.13 -23.01
C LYS A 228 -6.74 8.67 -21.69
N LEU A 229 -6.31 9.31 -20.60
CA LEU A 229 -6.91 9.11 -19.28
C LEU A 229 -8.27 9.86 -19.21
N PRO A 230 -9.33 9.23 -18.68
CA PRO A 230 -10.66 9.83 -18.66
C PRO A 230 -10.73 10.99 -17.66
N GLY A 231 -11.52 12.02 -18.00
CA GLY A 231 -11.67 13.24 -17.19
C GLY A 231 -12.36 13.05 -15.85
N SER A 232 -12.88 11.85 -15.56
CA SER A 232 -13.49 11.44 -14.30
C SER A 232 -12.53 10.73 -13.34
N LEU A 233 -11.31 10.42 -13.78
CA LEU A 233 -10.36 9.60 -13.02
C LEU A 233 -9.94 10.33 -11.73
N GLN A 234 -10.17 9.69 -10.58
CA GLN A 234 -9.88 10.22 -9.25
C GLN A 234 -8.65 9.58 -8.61
N SER A 235 -8.35 8.33 -8.97
CA SER A 235 -7.25 7.55 -8.38
C SER A 235 -6.48 6.84 -9.48
N LEU A 236 -5.17 7.07 -9.52
CA LEU A 236 -4.24 6.35 -10.37
C LEU A 236 -3.15 5.71 -9.50
N THR A 237 -3.04 4.39 -9.59
CA THR A 237 -2.07 3.60 -8.81
C THR A 237 -1.22 2.77 -9.76
N PHE A 238 0.09 2.91 -9.64
CA PHE A 238 1.07 2.07 -10.31
C PHE A 238 1.57 0.98 -9.37
N GLY A 239 1.93 -0.17 -9.94
CA GLY A 239 2.57 -1.27 -9.22
C GLY A 239 4.08 -1.08 -9.08
N ASP A 240 4.72 -2.04 -8.41
CA ASP A 240 6.10 -1.95 -7.93
C ASP A 240 7.15 -1.66 -9.01
N ASP A 241 7.05 -2.26 -10.20
CA ASP A 241 8.05 -2.13 -11.26
C ASP A 241 7.91 -0.87 -12.12
N PHE A 242 6.90 -0.03 -11.88
CA PHE A 242 6.66 1.15 -12.73
C PHE A 242 7.77 2.19 -12.55
N ASP A 243 8.57 2.40 -13.60
CA ASP A 243 9.67 3.37 -13.62
C ASP A 243 9.73 4.11 -14.96
N GLN A 244 8.57 4.62 -15.42
CA GLN A 244 8.49 5.45 -16.63
C GLN A 244 8.16 6.90 -16.28
N SER A 245 8.82 7.84 -16.98
CA SER A 245 8.57 9.27 -16.80
C SER A 245 7.12 9.64 -17.17
N LEU A 246 6.53 10.53 -16.38
CA LEU A 246 5.23 11.15 -16.66
C LEU A 246 5.35 12.47 -17.46
N GLN A 247 6.54 12.82 -17.94
CA GLN A 247 6.72 14.04 -18.72
C GLN A 247 5.90 14.01 -20.01
N GLY A 248 5.14 15.08 -20.25
CA GLY A 248 4.26 15.19 -21.43
C GLY A 248 2.97 14.37 -21.33
N ILE A 249 2.68 13.75 -20.18
CA ILE A 249 1.40 13.08 -19.93
C ILE A 249 0.40 14.09 -19.37
N THR A 250 -0.81 14.11 -19.94
CA THR A 250 -1.91 14.92 -19.41
C THR A 250 -2.64 14.13 -18.33
N LEU A 251 -2.37 14.47 -17.06
CA LEU A 251 -3.12 13.93 -15.94
C LEU A 251 -4.53 14.56 -15.87
N PRO A 252 -5.60 13.79 -15.59
CA PRO A 252 -6.96 14.32 -15.50
C PRO A 252 -7.13 15.37 -14.41
N SER A 253 -7.92 16.41 -14.69
CA SER A 253 -8.20 17.50 -13.75
C SER A 253 -9.06 17.10 -12.54
N SER A 254 -9.56 15.87 -12.50
CA SER A 254 -10.29 15.28 -11.37
C SER A 254 -9.41 14.40 -10.48
N LEU A 255 -8.14 14.18 -10.85
CA LEU A 255 -7.27 13.23 -10.16
C LEU A 255 -6.96 13.73 -8.75
N GLN A 256 -7.32 12.94 -7.75
CA GLN A 256 -7.16 13.24 -6.32
C GLN A 256 -6.02 12.44 -5.69
N ARG A 257 -5.74 11.25 -6.20
CA ARG A 257 -4.69 10.37 -5.66
C ARG A 257 -3.79 9.84 -6.76
N LEU A 258 -2.49 9.99 -6.57
CA LEU A 258 -1.45 9.42 -7.40
C LEU A 258 -0.50 8.62 -6.51
N THR A 259 -0.39 7.32 -6.79
CA THR A 259 0.44 6.39 -6.04
C THR A 259 1.40 5.69 -6.98
N PHE A 260 2.69 5.77 -6.68
CA PHE A 260 3.75 5.03 -7.33
C PHE A 260 4.13 3.80 -6.49
N GLY A 261 4.55 2.74 -7.17
CA GLY A 261 5.12 1.55 -6.54
C GLY A 261 6.60 1.71 -6.20
N ASP A 262 7.20 0.65 -5.67
CA ASP A 262 8.51 0.66 -5.03
C ASP A 262 9.66 1.13 -5.91
N ASN A 263 9.72 0.73 -7.18
CA ASN A 263 10.87 1.00 -8.06
C ASN A 263 10.81 2.37 -8.78
N PHE A 264 9.76 3.17 -8.59
CA PHE A 264 9.63 4.45 -9.28
C PHE A 264 10.71 5.45 -8.83
N ASP A 265 11.61 5.84 -9.74
CA ASP A 265 12.70 6.79 -9.47
C ASP A 265 12.86 7.83 -10.60
N GLN A 266 11.75 8.26 -11.20
CA GLN A 266 11.75 9.28 -12.26
C GLN A 266 11.52 10.69 -11.71
N ASP A 267 12.22 11.66 -12.31
CA ASP A 267 12.04 13.09 -12.00
C ASP A 267 10.64 13.57 -12.41
N LEU A 268 10.04 14.39 -11.56
CA LEU A 268 8.75 15.04 -11.80
C LEU A 268 8.89 16.47 -12.35
N LEU A 269 10.10 16.96 -12.59
CA LEU A 269 10.32 18.28 -13.19
C LEU A 269 9.65 18.37 -14.57
N GLY A 270 8.78 19.37 -14.73
CA GLY A 270 7.99 19.56 -15.96
C GLY A 270 6.76 18.67 -16.08
N VAL A 271 6.46 17.83 -15.09
CA VAL A 271 5.17 17.13 -14.98
C VAL A 271 4.13 18.10 -14.45
N THR A 272 3.00 18.22 -15.15
CA THR A 272 1.88 19.05 -14.70
C THR A 272 0.97 18.22 -13.80
N LEU A 273 1.12 18.40 -12.49
CA LEU A 273 0.22 17.81 -11.49
C LEU A 273 -1.10 18.60 -11.43
N PRO A 274 -2.28 17.94 -11.38
CA PRO A 274 -3.56 18.64 -11.39
C PRO A 274 -3.87 19.30 -10.04
N GLU A 275 -4.52 20.47 -10.07
CA GLU A 275 -4.96 21.23 -8.87
C GLU A 275 -6.07 20.54 -8.05
N SER A 276 -6.51 19.34 -8.44
CA SER A 276 -7.39 18.49 -7.65
C SER A 276 -6.62 17.48 -6.79
N LEU A 277 -5.31 17.32 -6.99
CA LEU A 277 -4.51 16.28 -6.36
C LEU A 277 -4.39 16.52 -4.86
N GLN A 278 -4.83 15.55 -4.06
CA GLN A 278 -4.85 15.60 -2.60
C GLN A 278 -3.82 14.68 -1.97
N SER A 279 -3.46 13.58 -2.63
CA SER A 279 -2.46 12.63 -2.14
C SER A 279 -1.48 12.22 -3.22
N LEU A 280 -0.20 12.31 -2.88
CA LEU A 280 0.92 11.86 -3.69
C LEU A 280 1.77 10.89 -2.88
N THR A 281 1.91 9.65 -3.35
CA THR A 281 2.66 8.60 -2.64
C THR A 281 3.75 8.05 -3.54
N PHE A 282 4.98 8.05 -3.03
CA PHE A 282 6.14 7.43 -3.66
C PHE A 282 6.49 6.12 -2.93
N GLY A 283 7.00 5.15 -3.68
CA GLY A 283 7.50 3.88 -3.14
C GLY A 283 8.95 3.96 -2.66
N GLU A 284 9.48 2.81 -2.27
CA GLU A 284 10.75 2.67 -1.52
C GLU A 284 12.00 3.23 -2.21
N CYS A 285 12.12 3.13 -3.54
CA CYS A 285 13.31 3.53 -4.29
C CYS A 285 13.32 4.99 -4.76
N PHE A 286 12.24 5.75 -4.56
CA PHE A 286 12.18 7.13 -5.03
C PHE A 286 13.26 7.99 -4.38
N GLY A 287 14.25 8.40 -5.17
CA GLY A 287 15.43 9.13 -4.75
C GLY A 287 15.62 10.42 -5.52
N GLN A 288 14.58 11.00 -6.13
CA GLN A 288 14.70 12.25 -6.89
C GLN A 288 14.44 13.50 -6.04
N CYS A 289 15.07 14.61 -6.44
CA CYS A 289 14.84 15.91 -5.82
C CYS A 289 13.52 16.53 -6.33
N LEU A 290 12.73 17.14 -5.44
CA LEU A 290 11.50 17.84 -5.81
C LEU A 290 11.70 19.35 -6.07
N GLN A 291 12.94 19.83 -6.14
CA GLN A 291 13.22 21.25 -6.36
C GLN A 291 12.71 21.68 -7.74
N GLY A 292 11.88 22.73 -7.77
CA GLY A 292 11.28 23.24 -9.01
C GLY A 292 10.05 22.46 -9.50
N VAL A 293 9.64 21.38 -8.82
CA VAL A 293 8.38 20.69 -9.09
C VAL A 293 7.21 21.55 -8.61
N ALA A 294 6.25 21.79 -9.49
CA ALA A 294 5.02 22.52 -9.16
C ALA A 294 4.04 21.59 -8.42
N LEU A 295 4.14 21.55 -7.09
CA LEU A 295 3.20 20.83 -6.25
C LEU A 295 1.86 21.60 -6.18
N PRO A 296 0.70 20.95 -6.39
CA PRO A 296 -0.58 21.63 -6.47
C PRO A 296 -1.05 22.14 -5.10
N SER A 297 -1.78 23.25 -5.12
CA SER A 297 -2.25 23.95 -3.91
C SER A 297 -3.28 23.17 -3.09
N SER A 298 -3.83 22.09 -3.65
CA SER A 298 -4.78 21.18 -3.02
C SER A 298 -4.13 20.01 -2.28
N LEU A 299 -2.82 19.81 -2.40
CA LEU A 299 -2.15 18.61 -1.90
C LEU A 299 -2.21 18.55 -0.37
N GLN A 300 -2.84 17.51 0.15
CA GLN A 300 -3.06 17.31 1.58
C GLN A 300 -2.09 16.31 2.20
N SER A 301 -1.60 15.36 1.42
CA SER A 301 -0.68 14.31 1.88
C SER A 301 0.38 14.04 0.82
N ILE A 302 1.62 13.94 1.28
CA ILE A 302 2.74 13.43 0.50
C ILE A 302 3.46 12.35 1.31
N SER A 303 3.80 11.24 0.67
CA SER A 303 4.52 10.13 1.33
C SER A 303 5.70 9.72 0.49
N PHE A 304 6.82 9.43 1.16
CA PHE A 304 8.08 9.00 0.57
C PHE A 304 8.48 7.65 1.13
N GLY A 305 9.13 6.84 0.30
CA GLY A 305 9.78 5.60 0.71
C GLY A 305 11.19 5.81 1.28
N HIS A 306 11.85 4.71 1.62
CA HIS A 306 13.11 4.68 2.37
C HIS A 306 14.28 5.39 1.68
N SER A 307 14.35 5.39 0.34
CA SER A 307 15.51 5.89 -0.40
C SER A 307 15.52 7.42 -0.57
N TRP A 308 14.42 8.10 -0.24
CA TRP A 308 14.36 9.55 -0.39
C TRP A 308 15.18 10.25 0.71
N ASN A 309 16.27 10.91 0.31
CA ASN A 309 17.24 11.54 1.21
C ASN A 309 17.62 12.98 0.79
N HIS A 310 16.76 13.64 0.04
CA HIS A 310 16.99 14.99 -0.47
C HIS A 310 16.53 16.09 0.49
N SER A 311 17.22 17.23 0.46
CA SER A 311 16.86 18.39 1.27
C SER A 311 15.49 18.95 0.89
N LEU A 312 14.78 19.42 1.91
CA LEU A 312 13.51 20.14 1.76
C LEU A 312 13.69 21.56 1.23
N LEU A 313 14.91 22.08 1.24
CA LEU A 313 15.22 23.45 0.84
C LEU A 313 15.05 23.64 -0.67
N GLY A 314 14.37 24.73 -1.07
CA GLY A 314 14.11 25.06 -2.47
C GLY A 314 12.88 24.36 -3.07
N VAL A 315 12.21 23.48 -2.32
CA VAL A 315 10.91 22.94 -2.69
C VAL A 315 9.80 23.90 -2.23
N THR A 316 8.86 24.21 -3.11
CA THR A 316 7.68 25.02 -2.76
C THR A 316 6.58 24.11 -2.26
N TRP A 317 6.39 24.05 -0.95
CA TRP A 317 5.39 23.20 -0.31
C TRP A 317 4.01 23.87 -0.28
N PRO A 318 2.92 23.15 -0.62
CA PRO A 318 1.57 23.70 -0.54
C PRO A 318 1.09 23.82 0.91
N SER A 319 0.40 24.91 1.22
CA SER A 319 -0.11 25.21 2.57
C SER A 319 -1.25 24.29 3.02
N SER A 320 -1.83 23.53 2.10
CA SER A 320 -2.93 22.58 2.34
C SER A 320 -2.51 21.25 2.95
N LEU A 321 -1.21 20.95 3.06
CA LEU A 321 -0.71 19.70 3.62
C LEU A 321 -1.19 19.53 5.07
N ARG A 322 -1.95 18.46 5.34
CA ARG A 322 -2.52 18.13 6.65
C ARG A 322 -1.75 16.96 7.26
N GLN A 323 -1.51 17.01 8.57
CA GLN A 323 -0.88 15.90 9.31
C GLN A 323 -1.71 14.60 9.20
N PRO A 324 -1.09 13.40 9.27
CA PRO A 324 0.33 13.14 9.41
C PRO A 324 0.94 12.94 8.03
N VAL A 325 1.96 13.72 7.70
CA VAL A 325 2.96 13.21 6.78
C VAL A 325 3.50 11.93 7.41
N ALA A 326 3.73 10.88 6.63
CA ALA A 326 4.15 9.57 7.12
C ALA A 326 5.23 9.72 8.22
N PRO A 327 5.33 8.80 9.20
CA PRO A 327 6.35 8.86 10.24
C PRO A 327 7.76 9.12 9.67
N ASP A 328 8.02 8.77 8.42
CA ASP A 328 9.21 9.04 7.61
C ASP A 328 9.50 10.52 7.33
N PHE A 329 8.50 11.35 7.01
CA PHE A 329 8.72 12.79 6.78
C PHE A 329 9.01 13.53 8.09
N ARG A 330 8.32 13.17 9.18
CA ARG A 330 8.66 13.67 10.51
C ARG A 330 10.07 13.24 10.90
N ARG A 331 10.43 11.97 10.67
CA ARG A 331 11.81 11.45 10.89
C ARG A 331 12.86 12.21 10.07
N MET A 332 12.54 12.60 8.85
CA MET A 332 13.46 13.28 7.94
C MET A 332 13.64 14.76 8.26
N VAL A 333 12.57 15.52 8.58
CA VAL A 333 12.72 16.91 9.06
C VAL A 333 13.57 16.95 10.33
N LEU A 334 13.42 15.94 11.22
CA LEU A 334 14.24 15.78 12.41
C LEU A 334 15.70 15.41 12.13
N SER A 335 16.01 14.83 10.97
CA SER A 335 17.38 14.53 10.54
C SER A 335 18.11 15.77 9.97
N GLU A 336 17.40 16.71 9.34
CA GLU A 336 17.97 17.96 8.80
C GLU A 336 18.08 19.08 9.85
N LEU A 337 17.28 19.04 10.92
CA LEU A 337 17.34 19.97 12.07
C LEU A 337 18.64 19.91 12.89
N GLY A 338 19.57 19.01 12.57
CA GLY A 338 20.93 19.00 13.14
C GLY A 338 21.79 20.21 12.72
N GLY A 339 21.44 20.91 11.64
CA GLY A 339 22.13 22.13 11.20
C GLY A 339 21.55 23.42 11.81
N SER A 340 22.39 24.26 12.43
CA SER A 340 21.96 25.51 13.08
C SER A 340 21.35 26.56 12.14
N HIS A 341 21.68 26.49 10.84
CA HIS A 341 21.07 27.35 9.81
C HIS A 341 19.66 26.88 9.41
N PHE A 342 19.41 25.58 9.46
CA PHE A 342 18.13 24.96 9.05
C PHE A 342 17.04 25.18 10.10
N ALA A 343 17.35 25.09 11.40
CA ALA A 343 16.40 25.41 12.46
C ALA A 343 15.84 26.85 12.36
N LYS A 344 16.67 27.79 11.88
CA LYS A 344 16.28 29.19 11.67
C LYS A 344 15.39 29.37 10.43
N GLN A 345 15.71 28.72 9.32
CA GLN A 345 14.87 28.72 8.11
C GLN A 345 13.56 27.95 8.29
N LEU A 346 13.56 26.86 9.06
CA LEU A 346 12.36 26.08 9.34
C LEU A 346 11.43 26.82 10.31
N ALA A 347 11.98 27.58 11.27
CA ALA A 347 11.24 28.49 12.14
C ALA A 347 10.66 29.70 11.38
N GLU A 348 11.26 30.07 10.24
CA GLU A 348 10.77 31.09 9.30
C GLU A 348 9.84 30.48 8.22
N SER A 349 9.66 29.15 8.19
CA SER A 349 8.80 28.43 7.25
C SER A 349 7.47 28.01 7.89
N ASP A 350 6.41 27.86 7.07
CA ASP A 350 5.10 27.37 7.51
C ASP A 350 5.10 25.89 7.96
N LEU A 351 6.25 25.22 7.99
CA LEU A 351 6.42 23.80 8.30
C LEU A 351 6.51 23.51 9.81
N TRP A 352 6.76 24.53 10.66
CA TRP A 352 6.96 24.35 12.10
C TRP A 352 5.77 23.69 12.84
N PRO A 353 4.50 24.03 12.57
CA PRO A 353 3.34 23.36 13.17
C PRO A 353 3.22 21.87 12.79
N TRP A 354 3.98 21.38 11.82
CA TRP A 354 3.95 19.99 11.36
C TRP A 354 4.86 19.06 12.19
N LEU A 355 5.66 19.62 13.12
CA LEU A 355 6.62 18.89 13.95
C LEU A 355 6.16 18.64 15.40
N GLU A 356 5.25 19.45 15.93
CA GLU A 356 4.76 19.32 17.30
C GLU A 356 3.87 18.07 17.47
N PRO A 357 4.15 17.18 18.45
CA PRO A 357 3.26 16.07 18.76
C PRO A 357 2.00 16.60 19.47
N GLN A 358 0.82 16.40 18.87
CA GLN A 358 -0.44 16.51 19.62
C GLN A 358 -0.72 15.22 20.39
N HIS A 359 -1.27 15.39 21.60
CA HIS A 359 -1.35 14.42 22.68
C HIS A 359 -1.63 12.97 22.25
N ALA A 360 -0.67 12.08 22.49
CA ALA A 360 -0.84 10.64 22.34
C ALA A 360 -1.69 10.11 23.50
N GLY A 361 -2.89 9.62 23.18
CA GLY A 361 -3.60 8.66 24.01
C GLY A 361 -2.75 7.41 24.20
N SER A 362 -2.79 6.89 25.42
CA SER A 362 -2.08 5.70 25.88
C SER A 362 -2.31 4.48 24.98
N ASP A 363 -1.26 3.95 24.35
CA ASP A 363 -0.81 2.59 24.67
C ASP A 363 0.57 2.22 24.11
N SER A 364 1.38 1.67 25.02
CA SER A 364 2.57 0.81 24.90
C SER A 364 3.46 0.86 23.64
N ALA A 365 4.60 1.55 23.74
CA ALA A 365 5.96 0.96 23.75
C ALA A 365 7.02 2.07 23.78
N ARG A 366 7.76 2.18 24.91
CA ARG A 366 8.97 2.99 25.15
C ARG A 366 9.33 4.03 24.06
N GLN A 367 8.67 5.18 24.10
CA GLN A 367 9.23 6.44 23.59
C GLN A 367 9.18 7.45 24.74
N PRO A 368 10.32 8.07 25.14
CA PRO A 368 10.25 9.26 25.97
C PRO A 368 9.78 10.41 25.06
N THR A 369 8.47 10.64 25.04
CA THR A 369 7.93 11.95 24.70
C THR A 369 8.31 12.89 25.83
N ASP A 370 9.45 13.55 25.72
CA ASP A 370 9.81 14.68 26.57
C ASP A 370 9.43 15.98 25.83
N PRO A 371 8.31 16.64 26.22
CA PRO A 371 7.92 17.93 25.66
C PRO A 371 8.96 19.03 25.91
N ASP A 372 9.84 18.87 26.92
CA ASP A 372 10.86 19.87 27.25
C ASP A 372 12.05 19.84 26.27
N PHE A 373 12.29 18.73 25.57
CA PHE A 373 13.27 18.65 24.47
C PHE A 373 12.92 19.62 23.33
N TRP A 374 11.64 19.72 22.97
CA TRP A 374 11.16 20.59 21.88
C TRP A 374 11.11 22.06 22.27
N ARG A 375 10.89 22.37 23.56
CA ARG A 375 10.95 23.75 24.07
C ARG A 375 12.37 24.31 24.12
N GLN A 376 13.37 23.47 24.33
CA GLN A 376 14.78 23.88 24.44
C GLN A 376 15.44 24.23 23.09
N LEU A 377 14.81 23.86 21.96
CA LEU A 377 15.26 24.20 20.61
C LEU A 377 14.62 25.47 20.04
N GLN A 378 13.77 26.16 20.80
CA GLN A 378 13.23 27.48 20.41
C GLN A 378 14.35 28.53 20.39
N PRO A 379 14.47 29.37 19.35
CA PRO A 379 15.33 30.55 19.43
C PRO A 379 14.69 31.56 20.38
N THR A 380 15.32 31.81 21.53
CA THR A 380 14.96 32.97 22.35
C THR A 380 15.51 34.25 21.70
N PRO A 381 14.76 35.37 21.69
CA PRO A 381 15.32 36.66 21.35
C PRO A 381 16.47 36.96 22.30
N ALA A 382 17.53 37.56 21.76
CA ALA A 382 18.78 37.81 22.47
C ALA A 382 18.56 38.37 23.89
N GLY A 383 18.92 37.54 24.89
CA GLY A 383 19.09 37.94 26.27
C GLY A 383 17.92 37.67 27.20
N SER A 384 17.79 36.43 27.68
CA SER A 384 17.65 36.09 29.11
C SER A 384 17.15 34.65 29.29
N GLU A 385 18.08 33.72 29.50
CA GLU A 385 18.03 32.60 30.46
C GLU A 385 19.14 31.61 30.09
N ILE A 386 19.90 31.15 31.08
CA ILE A 386 20.97 30.17 30.90
C ILE A 386 20.31 28.83 30.62
N ALA A 387 20.04 28.54 29.35
CA ALA A 387 19.58 27.24 28.89
C ALA A 387 20.66 26.20 29.24
N ARG A 388 20.30 25.20 30.06
CA ARG A 388 21.20 24.11 30.44
C ARG A 388 21.54 23.29 29.20
N GLN A 389 22.77 23.40 28.69
CA GLN A 389 23.25 22.55 27.60
C GLN A 389 23.36 21.08 28.06
N PRO A 390 23.06 20.10 27.18
CA PRO A 390 23.07 18.69 27.54
C PRO A 390 24.50 18.16 27.76
N ALA A 391 24.69 17.39 28.83
CA ALA A 391 25.96 16.71 29.12
C ALA A 391 26.09 15.35 28.41
N LYS A 392 24.98 14.79 27.91
CA LYS A 392 24.90 13.50 27.20
C LYS A 392 24.03 13.66 25.96
N LEU A 393 24.46 13.08 24.84
CA LEU A 393 23.72 13.06 23.59
C LEU A 393 23.74 11.63 23.02
N ASP A 394 22.55 11.04 22.88
CA ASP A 394 22.37 9.74 22.26
C ASP A 394 21.65 9.92 20.92
N ILE A 395 22.34 9.56 19.83
CA ILE A 395 21.81 9.53 18.48
C ILE A 395 21.21 8.15 18.27
N TRP A 396 19.91 8.08 18.01
CA TRP A 396 19.17 6.82 18.07
C TRP A 396 19.58 5.76 17.03
N PRO A 397 19.36 4.46 17.33
CA PRO A 397 19.78 3.32 16.51
C PRO A 397 19.42 3.34 15.02
N ARG A 398 18.34 4.05 14.65
CA ARG A 398 17.82 4.09 13.28
C ARG A 398 18.10 5.40 12.53
N LEU A 399 18.92 6.29 13.09
CA LEU A 399 19.26 7.58 12.49
C LEU A 399 20.63 7.53 11.78
N ARG A 400 20.73 8.16 10.61
CA ARG A 400 22.00 8.44 9.90
C ARG A 400 22.23 9.96 9.74
N PRO A 401 22.40 10.73 10.82
CA PRO A 401 22.60 12.18 10.73
C PRO A 401 23.90 12.53 10.00
N ASN A 402 23.87 13.59 9.19
CA ASN A 402 25.07 14.20 8.62
C ASN A 402 25.61 15.26 9.57
N LEU A 403 26.84 15.05 10.06
CA LEU A 403 27.46 15.91 11.08
C LEU A 403 28.35 17.01 10.50
N GLN A 404 28.54 17.04 9.19
CA GLN A 404 29.39 18.04 8.53
C GLN A 404 28.80 19.45 8.72
N GLY A 405 29.55 20.34 9.36
CA GLY A 405 29.10 21.71 9.66
C GLY A 405 28.20 21.86 10.89
N ILE A 406 27.99 20.79 11.68
CA ILE A 406 27.27 20.84 12.96
C ILE A 406 28.22 21.25 14.09
N THR A 407 27.86 22.26 14.87
CA THR A 407 28.57 22.62 16.11
C THR A 407 27.94 21.87 17.29
N LEU A 408 28.66 20.88 17.82
CA LEU A 408 28.22 20.14 19.01
C LEU A 408 28.27 21.01 20.27
N PRO A 409 27.38 20.81 21.27
CA PRO A 409 27.39 21.59 22.50
C PRO A 409 28.73 21.52 23.23
N SER A 410 29.26 22.67 23.66
CA SER A 410 30.56 22.77 24.33
C SER A 410 30.61 22.14 25.72
N SER A 411 29.47 21.75 26.30
CA SER A 411 29.37 21.03 27.57
C SER A 411 29.24 19.51 27.41
N LEU A 412 29.23 19.00 26.18
CA LEU A 412 28.94 17.59 25.90
C LEU A 412 30.08 16.69 26.43
N GLN A 413 29.75 15.77 27.33
CA GLN A 413 30.71 14.84 27.93
C GLN A 413 30.61 13.43 27.34
N ARG A 414 29.45 13.05 26.81
CA ARG A 414 29.21 11.75 26.19
C ARG A 414 28.45 11.87 24.88
N LEU A 415 28.95 11.21 23.85
CA LEU A 415 28.31 11.07 22.55
C LEU A 415 28.17 9.59 22.19
N THR A 416 26.93 9.15 21.98
CA THR A 416 26.61 7.78 21.55
C THR A 416 25.95 7.84 20.19
N PHE A 417 26.50 7.15 19.20
CA PHE A 417 25.87 6.93 17.91
C PHE A 417 25.10 5.61 17.89
N GLY A 418 23.97 5.64 17.21
CA GLY A 418 23.09 4.50 17.07
C GLY A 418 23.60 3.45 16.08
N ASP A 419 22.97 2.28 16.12
CA ASP A 419 23.33 1.08 15.36
C ASP A 419 23.50 1.33 13.86
N ASN A 420 22.70 2.19 13.23
CA ASN A 420 22.78 2.44 11.78
C ASN A 420 23.70 3.59 11.35
N PHE A 421 24.38 4.30 12.28
CA PHE A 421 25.22 5.45 11.96
C PHE A 421 26.51 5.02 11.23
N ASP A 422 26.75 5.57 10.03
CA ASP A 422 27.90 5.21 9.18
C ASP A 422 28.38 6.41 8.32
N GLN A 423 28.48 7.59 8.93
CA GLN A 423 28.95 8.81 8.27
C GLN A 423 30.39 9.15 8.66
N ASP A 424 31.16 9.75 7.74
CA ASP A 424 32.54 10.16 7.99
C ASP A 424 32.59 11.39 8.92
N LEU A 425 33.50 11.33 9.89
CA LEU A 425 33.73 12.39 10.87
C LEU A 425 34.83 13.38 10.45
N LEU A 426 35.44 13.21 9.27
CA LEU A 426 36.48 14.10 8.77
C LEU A 426 35.96 15.54 8.64
N GLY A 427 36.49 16.48 9.44
CA GLY A 427 36.04 17.88 9.44
C GLY A 427 34.93 18.21 10.46
N VAL A 428 34.47 17.23 11.25
CA VAL A 428 33.55 17.45 12.37
C VAL A 428 34.34 17.93 13.60
N THR A 429 33.94 19.08 14.16
CA THR A 429 34.57 19.62 15.38
C THR A 429 33.94 18.99 16.63
N LEU A 430 34.64 18.03 17.23
CA LEU A 430 34.26 17.43 18.52
C LEU A 430 34.62 18.39 19.68
N PRO A 431 33.76 18.56 20.69
CA PRO A 431 34.00 19.52 21.78
C PRO A 431 35.07 19.01 22.75
N GLU A 432 35.93 19.91 23.25
CA GLU A 432 37.00 19.59 24.22
C GLU A 432 36.48 19.13 25.60
N SER A 433 35.17 19.14 25.85
CA SER A 433 34.56 18.54 27.05
C SER A 433 34.28 17.04 26.92
N LEU A 434 34.42 16.47 25.71
CA LEU A 434 33.97 15.11 25.40
C LEU A 434 34.89 14.04 26.01
N GLN A 435 34.34 13.24 26.91
CA GLN A 435 35.09 12.20 27.63
C GLN A 435 34.85 10.80 27.06
N SER A 436 33.70 10.57 26.40
CA SER A 436 33.32 9.26 25.89
C SER A 436 32.63 9.35 24.53
N LEU A 437 33.10 8.52 23.60
CA LEU A 437 32.59 8.40 22.24
C LEU A 437 32.25 6.94 21.94
N THR A 438 31.00 6.66 21.58
CA THR A 438 30.53 5.29 21.30
C THR A 438 29.87 5.24 19.92
N PHE A 439 30.26 4.26 19.12
CA PHE A 439 29.67 3.99 17.80
C PHE A 439 28.79 2.73 17.84
N GLY A 440 27.68 2.77 17.11
CA GLY A 440 26.76 1.64 16.96
C GLY A 440 27.23 0.59 15.96
N GLU A 441 26.42 -0.47 15.78
CA GLU A 441 26.77 -1.70 15.06
C GLU A 441 27.27 -1.55 13.61
N CYS A 442 26.74 -0.60 12.83
CA CYS A 442 27.01 -0.46 11.40
C CYS A 442 28.06 0.62 11.07
N PHE A 443 28.68 1.27 12.06
CA PHE A 443 29.70 2.28 11.78
C PHE A 443 30.92 1.65 11.12
N GLY A 444 31.20 2.05 9.88
CA GLY A 444 32.22 1.48 9.02
C GLY A 444 33.11 2.52 8.35
N GLN A 445 33.29 3.70 8.95
CA GLN A 445 34.17 4.76 8.42
C GLN A 445 35.55 4.78 9.09
N CYS A 446 36.55 5.30 8.37
CA CYS A 446 37.91 5.46 8.87
C CYS A 446 38.04 6.70 9.77
N LEU A 447 38.90 6.64 10.80
CA LEU A 447 39.19 7.80 11.66
C LEU A 447 40.47 8.57 11.27
N GLN A 448 41.12 8.20 10.18
CA GLN A 448 42.33 8.89 9.74
C GLN A 448 42.03 10.36 9.41
N GLY A 449 42.73 11.27 10.08
CA GLY A 449 42.53 12.72 9.90
C GLY A 449 41.39 13.33 10.73
N VAL A 450 40.65 12.53 11.52
CA VAL A 450 39.64 13.05 12.46
C VAL A 450 40.32 13.67 13.68
N ALA A 451 39.97 14.92 14.00
CA ALA A 451 40.50 15.61 15.17
C ALA A 451 39.78 15.15 16.45
N LEU A 452 40.38 14.19 17.17
CA LEU A 452 39.88 13.71 18.45
C LEU A 452 40.27 14.69 19.59
N PRO A 453 39.32 15.08 20.47
CA PRO A 453 39.58 16.08 21.51
C PRO A 453 40.51 15.54 22.59
N SER A 454 41.29 16.43 23.21
CA SER A 454 42.34 16.07 24.16
C SER A 454 41.83 15.46 25.47
N SER A 455 40.54 15.64 25.78
CA SER A 455 39.87 15.16 26.99
C SER A 455 39.25 13.77 26.87
N LEU A 456 39.31 13.15 25.68
CA LEU A 456 38.62 11.90 25.38
C LEU A 456 39.29 10.69 26.07
N GLN A 457 38.56 10.08 27.00
CA GLN A 457 39.05 8.97 27.83
C GLN A 457 38.66 7.60 27.31
N SER A 458 37.58 7.50 26.54
CA SER A 458 37.06 6.22 26.04
C SER A 458 36.49 6.30 24.64
N ILE A 459 36.83 5.30 23.83
CA ILE A 459 36.25 5.07 22.51
C ILE A 459 35.78 3.62 22.42
N SER A 460 34.56 3.43 21.92
CA SER A 460 33.98 2.10 21.67
C SER A 460 33.41 2.02 20.27
N PHE A 461 33.84 1.03 19.50
CA PHE A 461 33.30 0.72 18.17
C PHE A 461 32.27 -0.42 18.22
N GLY A 462 31.30 -0.37 17.32
CA GLY A 462 30.28 -1.41 17.16
C GLY A 462 30.75 -2.60 16.33
N HIS A 463 29.82 -3.53 16.09
CA HIS A 463 30.06 -4.83 15.47
C HIS A 463 30.85 -4.80 14.15
N SER A 464 30.48 -3.93 13.21
CA SER A 464 30.94 -3.99 11.80
C SER A 464 32.23 -3.21 11.52
N TRP A 465 32.80 -2.53 12.52
CA TRP A 465 33.95 -1.66 12.31
C TRP A 465 35.25 -2.48 12.16
N ASN A 466 35.91 -2.38 10.99
CA ASN A 466 37.09 -3.18 10.64
C ASN A 466 38.11 -2.38 9.79
N HIS A 467 38.61 -1.26 10.30
CA HIS A 467 39.55 -0.37 9.59
C HIS A 467 40.93 -0.32 10.23
N SER A 468 41.96 -0.09 9.42
CA SER A 468 43.35 0.03 9.89
C SER A 468 43.51 1.23 10.82
N LEU A 469 44.31 1.05 11.88
CA LEU A 469 44.65 2.11 12.84
C LEU A 469 45.94 2.86 12.49
N LEU A 470 46.60 2.50 11.38
CA LEU A 470 47.83 3.13 10.94
C LEU A 470 47.55 4.61 10.59
N GLY A 471 48.26 5.53 11.23
CA GLY A 471 48.10 6.97 10.98
C GLY A 471 46.93 7.66 11.69
N VAL A 472 46.22 6.96 12.60
CA VAL A 472 45.24 7.59 13.51
C VAL A 472 46.00 8.31 14.63
N THR A 473 45.65 9.58 14.87
CA THR A 473 46.22 10.37 15.97
C THR A 473 45.33 10.24 17.21
N TRP A 474 45.83 9.55 18.24
CA TRP A 474 45.08 9.31 19.47
C TRP A 474 45.33 10.40 20.53
N PRO A 475 44.32 10.79 21.31
CA PRO A 475 44.50 11.73 22.39
C PRO A 475 45.29 11.11 23.55
N SER A 476 46.16 11.89 24.18
CA SER A 476 47.05 11.44 25.27
C SER A 476 46.32 11.13 26.59
N SER A 477 45.00 11.33 26.64
CA SER A 477 44.15 11.02 27.80
C SER A 477 43.34 9.73 27.62
N LEU A 478 43.44 9.06 26.46
CA LEU A 478 42.67 7.86 26.15
C LEU A 478 43.06 6.70 27.08
N GLN A 479 42.12 6.18 27.85
CA GLN A 479 42.31 5.11 28.83
C GLN A 479 41.73 3.78 28.36
N SER A 480 40.68 3.80 27.53
CA SER A 480 40.00 2.59 27.07
C SER A 480 39.68 2.66 25.58
N LEU A 481 39.99 1.57 24.88
CA LEU A 481 39.65 1.36 23.47
C LEU A 481 39.00 -0.02 23.32
N THR A 482 37.79 -0.04 22.74
CA THR A 482 36.99 -1.24 22.58
C THR A 482 36.61 -1.43 21.12
N PHE A 483 36.86 -2.62 20.59
CA PHE A 483 36.50 -3.02 19.23
C PHE A 483 35.38 -4.08 19.24
N GLY A 484 34.49 -3.99 18.25
CA GLY A 484 33.45 -4.97 17.98
C GLY A 484 33.97 -6.29 17.41
N GLU A 485 33.05 -7.17 17.03
CA GLU A 485 33.36 -8.55 16.64
C GLU A 485 34.05 -8.70 15.29
N CYS A 486 33.81 -7.80 14.33
CA CYS A 486 34.40 -7.90 12.99
C CYS A 486 35.80 -7.29 12.87
N PHE A 487 36.39 -6.75 13.95
CA PHE A 487 37.73 -6.15 13.89
C PHE A 487 38.83 -7.22 13.77
N ASP A 488 39.51 -7.23 12.63
CA ASP A 488 40.58 -8.20 12.30
C ASP A 488 41.77 -7.51 11.61
N GLN A 489 42.14 -6.31 12.09
CA GLN A 489 43.26 -5.55 11.53
C GLN A 489 44.55 -5.72 12.35
N SER A 490 45.69 -5.69 11.65
CA SER A 490 47.00 -5.74 12.27
C SER A 490 47.29 -4.48 13.10
N LEU A 491 47.79 -4.67 14.32
CA LEU A 491 48.25 -3.59 15.19
C LEU A 491 49.76 -3.30 15.03
N ILE A 492 50.44 -3.98 14.10
CA ILE A 492 51.87 -3.80 13.86
C ILE A 492 52.11 -2.37 13.34
N GLY A 493 52.92 -1.59 14.06
CA GLY A 493 53.25 -0.21 13.69
C GLY A 493 52.21 0.84 14.12
N VAL A 494 51.18 0.47 14.88
CA VAL A 494 50.21 1.42 15.46
C VAL A 494 50.79 2.02 16.75
N THR A 495 50.83 3.35 16.84
CA THR A 495 51.26 4.06 18.06
C THR A 495 50.05 4.38 18.93
N LEU A 496 49.86 3.61 20.01
CA LEU A 496 48.81 3.86 21.01
C LEU A 496 49.32 4.79 22.12
N PRO A 497 48.46 5.60 22.77
CA PRO A 497 48.90 6.55 23.78
C PRO A 497 49.28 5.87 25.11
N ASP A 498 50.28 6.43 25.82
CA ASP A 498 50.78 5.93 27.12
C ASP A 498 49.74 5.95 28.24
N SER A 499 48.61 6.63 28.05
CA SER A 499 47.50 6.61 28.99
C SER A 499 46.62 5.36 28.88
N LEU A 500 46.75 4.56 27.81
CA LEU A 500 45.83 3.46 27.52
C LEU A 500 45.98 2.32 28.54
N GLN A 501 44.91 2.02 29.27
CA GLN A 501 44.90 1.01 30.33
C GLN A 501 44.19 -0.28 29.88
N SER A 502 43.24 -0.17 28.96
CA SER A 502 42.36 -1.26 28.56
C SER A 502 42.20 -1.31 27.04
N LEU A 503 42.51 -2.47 26.47
CA LEU A 503 42.22 -2.80 25.08
C LEU A 503 41.30 -4.02 25.05
N THR A 504 40.13 -3.88 24.42
CA THR A 504 39.11 -4.95 24.40
C THR A 504 38.74 -5.31 22.97
N PHE A 505 38.73 -6.60 22.67
CA PHE A 505 38.32 -7.16 21.37
C PHE A 505 37.06 -8.01 21.53
N GLY A 506 36.20 -8.01 20.51
CA GLY A 506 34.97 -8.81 20.46
C GLY A 506 33.86 -8.28 21.37
N GLY A 507 33.83 -6.98 21.67
CA GLY A 507 32.79 -6.36 22.50
C GLY A 507 31.81 -5.53 21.68
N GLY A 508 30.70 -6.10 21.23
CA GLY A 508 29.64 -5.37 20.52
C GLY A 508 28.65 -4.70 21.47
N GLY A 509 28.62 -3.36 21.52
CA GLY A 509 27.52 -2.57 22.09
C GLY A 509 27.08 -2.90 23.53
N PRO A 510 26.06 -2.18 24.06
CA PRO A 510 25.52 -2.45 25.40
C PRO A 510 24.69 -3.75 25.48
N THR A 511 24.51 -4.49 24.38
CA THR A 511 23.55 -5.59 24.25
C THR A 511 24.13 -6.95 23.88
N SER A 512 25.40 -7.09 23.46
CA SER A 512 25.93 -8.42 23.09
C SER A 512 26.59 -9.17 24.26
N ALA A 513 26.23 -10.46 24.37
CA ALA A 513 26.81 -11.45 25.27
C ALA A 513 27.70 -12.40 24.46
N SER A 514 28.93 -11.99 24.17
CA SER A 514 29.94 -12.82 23.49
C SER A 514 31.35 -12.58 24.06
N THR A 515 32.28 -13.49 23.79
CA THR A 515 33.56 -13.70 24.47
C THR A 515 34.50 -12.49 24.37
N ARG A 516 34.55 -11.67 25.42
CA ARG A 516 35.43 -10.49 25.51
C ARG A 516 36.86 -10.90 25.87
N VAL A 517 37.83 -10.57 25.02
CA VAL A 517 39.25 -10.61 25.39
C VAL A 517 39.68 -9.21 25.82
N ARG A 518 39.98 -9.06 27.12
CA ARG A 518 40.47 -7.79 27.69
C ARG A 518 41.95 -7.90 28.01
N LEU A 519 42.77 -7.10 27.35
CA LEU A 519 44.19 -6.97 27.67
C LEU A 519 44.36 -5.78 28.63
N ALA A 520 44.83 -6.07 29.84
CA ALA A 520 45.24 -5.04 30.79
C ALA A 520 46.73 -4.75 30.57
N LEU A 521 47.05 -3.54 30.13
CA LEU A 521 48.42 -3.15 29.78
C LEU A 521 49.16 -2.63 31.01
N SER A 522 50.08 -3.43 31.57
CA SER A 522 50.98 -2.96 32.64
C SER A 522 52.02 -1.98 32.07
N PRO A 523 52.53 -1.01 32.85
CA PRO A 523 53.49 -0.02 32.36
C PRO A 523 54.82 -0.61 31.85
N ALA A 524 55.13 -1.88 32.17
CA ALA A 524 56.45 -2.47 31.93
C ALA A 524 56.59 -3.22 30.58
N HIS A 525 55.48 -3.49 29.87
CA HIS A 525 55.48 -4.24 28.60
C HIS A 525 54.62 -3.55 27.52
N ARG A 526 54.73 -2.23 27.41
CA ARG A 526 54.07 -1.42 26.37
C ARG A 526 54.97 -1.22 25.16
#